data_AF-A0A8S8ZRZ6-F1
#
_entry.id   AF-A0A8S8ZRZ6-F1
#
_cell.length_a   1.000
_cell.length_b   1.000
_cell.length_c   1.000
_cell.angle_alpha   90.00
_cell.angle_beta   90.00
_cell.angle_gamma   90.00
#
_symmetry.space_group_name_H-M   'P 1'
#
loop_
_entity.id
_entity.type
_entity.pdbx_description
1 polymer ?
#
loop_
_entity_poly.entity_id
_entity_poly.type
_entity_poly.pdbx_seq_one_letter_code
_entity_poly.pdbx_strand_id
1 'polypeptide(L)'
;MFKFLQPKVLDAITLFHKASNPASIRIATLLKQAAGSGAAVSDNAPAKKSDFELNITEEAPTTEQLTTILDYVGKAGIPSIISNAQNQEEALKKFKQNADSLNRPIVVDWNNGKVFTSDNESAILKMLEALPKKN
;
A
#
# COMPACT_ATOMS: atom_id res chain seq x y z
N MET A 1 -5.00 -14.82 -27.97
CA MET A 1 -5.35 -15.43 -26.67
C MET A 1 -4.74 -14.56 -25.58
N PHE A 2 -5.51 -13.61 -25.06
CA PHE A 2 -5.04 -12.70 -24.01
C PHE A 2 -5.02 -13.48 -22.70
N LYS A 3 -3.82 -13.78 -22.20
CA LYS A 3 -3.65 -14.33 -20.85
C LYS A 3 -4.01 -13.22 -19.87
N PHE A 4 -5.23 -13.25 -19.36
CA PHE A 4 -5.57 -12.53 -18.15
C PHE A 4 -4.67 -13.09 -17.05
N LEU A 5 -3.58 -12.37 -16.76
CA LEU A 5 -2.83 -12.56 -15.53
C LEU A 5 -3.81 -12.25 -14.41
N GLN A 6 -4.43 -13.28 -13.85
CA GLN A 6 -5.08 -13.15 -12.55
C GLN A 6 -4.05 -12.48 -11.65
N PRO A 7 -4.34 -11.32 -11.03
CA PRO A 7 -3.42 -10.76 -10.06
C PRO A 7 -3.22 -11.86 -9.03
N LYS A 8 -2.00 -12.39 -9.02
CA LYS A 8 -1.53 -13.38 -8.04
C LYS A 8 -2.04 -12.87 -6.69
N VAL A 9 -2.73 -13.73 -5.94
CA VAL A 9 -3.16 -13.42 -4.57
C VAL A 9 -1.86 -13.19 -3.81
N LEU A 10 -1.42 -11.94 -3.76
CA LEU A 10 -0.18 -11.56 -3.12
C LEU A 10 -0.56 -11.40 -1.66
N ASP A 11 0.02 -12.24 -0.80
CA ASP A 11 0.15 -11.97 0.64
C ASP A 11 1.09 -10.77 0.85
N ALA A 12 0.79 -9.66 0.17
CA ALA A 12 1.65 -8.49 0.07
C ALA A 12 0.97 -7.27 0.65
N ILE A 13 1.78 -6.45 1.29
CA ILE A 13 1.46 -5.10 1.67
C ILE A 13 2.22 -4.18 0.73
N THR A 14 1.49 -3.36 -0.03
CA THR A 14 2.09 -2.34 -0.90
C THR A 14 2.00 -0.97 -0.24
N LEU A 15 3.12 -0.28 -0.13
CA LEU A 15 3.19 1.13 0.24
C LEU A 15 3.46 1.97 -1.02
N PHE A 16 2.49 2.83 -1.35
CA PHE A 16 2.66 3.92 -2.31
C PHE A 16 3.10 5.17 -1.57
N HIS A 17 4.36 5.58 -1.75
CA HIS A 17 4.95 6.70 -1.02
C HIS A 17 5.46 7.80 -1.94
N LYS A 18 5.83 8.94 -1.38
CA LYS A 18 6.51 10.04 -2.09
C LYS A 18 7.69 10.49 -1.26
N ALA A 19 8.91 10.50 -1.80
CA ALA A 19 10.10 10.93 -1.08
C ALA A 19 10.01 12.37 -0.55
N SER A 20 9.22 13.23 -1.21
CA SER A 20 8.99 14.60 -0.75
C SER A 20 8.05 14.71 0.46
N ASN A 21 7.41 13.62 0.91
CA ASN A 21 6.50 13.61 2.06
C ASN A 21 7.18 12.94 3.28
N PRO A 22 7.43 13.67 4.39
CA PRO A 22 8.01 13.10 5.61
C PRO A 22 7.20 11.94 6.21
N ALA A 23 5.86 11.99 6.13
CA ALA A 23 5.00 10.91 6.63
C ALA A 23 5.22 9.62 5.83
N SER A 24 5.38 9.73 4.51
CA SER A 24 5.72 8.60 3.63
C SER A 24 7.03 7.92 4.04
N ILE A 25 8.06 8.69 4.39
CA ILE A 25 9.36 8.16 4.81
C ILE A 25 9.25 7.41 6.15
N ARG A 26 8.50 7.96 7.11
CA ARG A 26 8.27 7.32 8.42
C ARG A 26 7.58 5.97 8.26
N ILE A 27 6.47 5.93 7.49
CA ILE A 27 5.73 4.68 7.26
C ILE A 27 6.57 3.66 6.49
N ALA A 28 7.35 4.08 5.49
CA ALA A 28 8.27 3.19 4.79
C ALA A 28 9.28 2.55 5.75
N THR A 29 9.84 3.32 6.67
CA THR A 29 10.79 2.82 7.67
C THR A 29 10.12 1.85 8.64
N LEU A 30 8.92 2.17 9.11
CA LEU A 30 8.12 1.33 10.00
C LEU A 30 7.80 -0.03 9.35
N LEU A 31 7.30 -0.03 8.12
CA LEU A 31 6.98 -1.27 7.40
C LEU A 31 8.24 -2.10 7.13
N LYS A 32 9.37 -1.47 6.76
CA LYS A 32 10.66 -2.18 6.57
C LYS A 32 11.12 -2.88 7.85
N GLN A 33 11.01 -2.21 8.99
CA GLN A 33 11.34 -2.78 10.29
C GLN A 33 10.43 -3.97 10.62
N ALA A 34 9.11 -3.82 10.38
CA ALA A 34 8.12 -4.86 10.63
C ALA A 34 8.30 -6.08 9.72
N ALA A 35 8.67 -5.87 8.45
CA ALA A 35 8.98 -6.93 7.49
C ALA A 35 10.32 -7.64 7.79
N GLY A 36 11.00 -7.33 8.92
CA GLY A 36 12.31 -7.90 9.24
C GLY A 36 13.43 -7.44 8.31
N SER A 37 13.16 -6.49 7.41
CA SER A 37 14.12 -5.82 6.52
C SER A 37 14.72 -4.58 7.19
N GLY A 38 14.88 -4.62 8.52
CA GLY A 38 15.76 -3.69 9.21
C GLY A 38 17.14 -3.79 8.56
N ALA A 39 17.70 -2.67 8.13
CA ALA A 39 18.94 -2.59 7.36
C ALA A 39 20.02 -3.58 7.86
N ALA A 40 20.13 -4.72 7.18
CA ALA A 40 21.24 -5.65 7.33
C ALA A 40 21.88 -5.78 5.96
N VAL A 41 22.77 -4.84 5.66
CA VAL A 41 23.94 -5.11 4.83
C VAL A 41 24.76 -6.17 5.57
N SER A 42 24.48 -7.44 5.34
CA SER A 42 25.41 -8.55 5.61
C SER A 42 24.96 -9.80 4.88
N ASP A 43 25.82 -10.21 3.97
CA ASP A 43 25.68 -11.21 2.91
C ASP A 43 25.53 -12.67 3.42
N ASN A 44 25.03 -12.93 4.64
CA ASN A 44 24.97 -14.28 5.20
C ASN A 44 24.01 -14.52 6.39
N ALA A 45 23.00 -13.67 6.62
CA ALA A 45 21.97 -13.98 7.62
C ALA A 45 20.75 -14.66 6.96
N PRO A 46 20.22 -15.78 7.49
CA PRO A 46 18.98 -16.35 6.97
C PRO A 46 17.87 -15.31 7.12
N ALA A 47 17.35 -14.81 6.01
CA ALA A 47 16.28 -13.83 5.97
C ALA A 47 15.15 -14.31 6.89
N LYS A 48 14.91 -13.57 7.97
CA LYS A 48 13.78 -13.84 8.86
C LYS A 48 12.54 -13.77 7.96
N LYS A 49 11.84 -14.89 7.79
CA LYS A 49 10.65 -14.96 6.94
C LYS A 49 9.69 -13.89 7.44
N SER A 50 9.49 -12.85 6.64
CA SER A 50 8.48 -11.84 6.92
C SER A 50 7.11 -12.52 6.83
N ASP A 51 6.21 -12.17 7.76
CA ASP A 51 4.84 -12.71 7.77
C ASP A 51 4.04 -12.29 6.51
N PHE A 52 4.53 -11.27 5.80
CA PHE A 52 3.96 -10.72 4.57
C PHE A 52 5.07 -10.25 3.62
N GLU A 53 4.77 -10.08 2.34
CA GLU A 53 5.66 -9.50 1.34
C GLU A 53 5.50 -7.96 1.31
N LEU A 54 6.57 -7.21 1.59
CA LEU A 54 6.50 -5.74 1.57
C LEU A 54 6.98 -5.19 0.23
N ASN A 55 6.09 -4.52 -0.49
CA ASN A 55 6.43 -3.76 -1.69
C ASN A 55 6.37 -2.26 -1.42
N ILE A 56 7.47 -1.55 -1.66
CA ILE A 56 7.53 -0.09 -1.48
C ILE A 56 7.82 0.53 -2.84
N THR A 57 6.93 1.39 -3.30
CA THR A 57 7.06 2.04 -4.61
C THR A 57 6.72 3.52 -4.54
N GLU A 58 7.47 4.31 -5.31
CA GLU A 58 7.16 5.71 -5.59
C GLU A 58 6.34 5.87 -6.87
N GLU A 59 6.14 4.78 -7.60
CA GLU A 59 5.30 4.77 -8.79
C GLU A 59 3.82 4.85 -8.41
N ALA A 60 3.01 5.35 -9.33
CA ALA A 60 1.56 5.38 -9.13
C ALA A 60 0.96 3.97 -9.33
N PRO A 61 -0.12 3.62 -8.63
CA PRO A 61 -0.80 2.33 -8.85
C PRO A 61 -1.31 2.21 -10.28
N THR A 62 -1.46 0.99 -10.78
CA THR A 62 -2.16 0.78 -12.05
C THR A 62 -3.65 1.14 -11.90
N THR A 63 -4.35 1.36 -13.02
CA THR A 63 -5.81 1.66 -12.99
C THR A 63 -6.61 0.53 -12.33
N GLU A 64 -6.19 -0.71 -12.53
CA GLU A 64 -6.80 -1.89 -11.90
C GLU A 64 -6.53 -1.91 -10.39
N GLN A 65 -5.28 -1.69 -9.97
CA GLN A 65 -4.94 -1.57 -8.55
C GLN A 65 -5.71 -0.44 -7.87
N LEU A 66 -5.83 0.73 -8.51
CA LEU A 66 -6.60 1.85 -7.98
C LEU A 66 -8.08 1.50 -7.84
N THR A 67 -8.65 0.78 -8.80
CA THR A 67 -10.04 0.31 -8.74
C THR A 67 -10.26 -0.54 -7.49
N THR A 68 -9.40 -1.55 -7.27
CA THR A 68 -9.46 -2.40 -6.08
C THR A 68 -9.26 -1.61 -4.78
N ILE A 69 -8.34 -0.64 -4.76
CA ILE A 69 -8.12 0.23 -3.60
C ILE A 69 -9.38 1.03 -3.26
N LEU A 70 -10.05 1.59 -4.28
CA LEU A 70 -11.29 2.36 -4.10
C LEU A 70 -12.44 1.47 -3.60
N ASP A 71 -12.49 0.21 -4.05
CA ASP A 71 -13.46 -0.78 -3.58
C ASP A 71 -13.23 -1.12 -2.09
N TYR A 72 -11.97 -1.28 -1.67
CA TYR A 72 -11.61 -1.58 -0.28
C TYR A 72 -11.94 -0.44 0.69
N VAL A 73 -11.73 0.83 0.29
CA VAL A 73 -12.08 1.99 1.14
C VAL A 73 -13.57 2.31 1.11
N GLY A 74 -14.27 1.88 0.05
CA GLY A 74 -15.65 2.25 -0.22
C GLY A 74 -15.83 3.74 -0.51
N LYS A 75 -17.06 4.12 -0.88
CA LYS A 75 -17.40 5.50 -1.32
C LYS A 75 -16.96 6.59 -0.35
N ALA A 76 -17.08 6.34 0.96
CA ALA A 76 -16.72 7.30 1.99
C ALA A 76 -15.21 7.58 2.08
N GLY A 77 -14.36 6.62 1.70
CA GLY A 77 -12.90 6.76 1.75
C GLY A 77 -12.27 7.29 0.46
N ILE A 78 -13.03 7.39 -0.63
CA ILE A 78 -12.53 7.88 -1.93
C ILE A 78 -11.83 9.25 -1.84
N PRO A 79 -12.38 10.27 -1.14
CA PRO A 79 -11.72 11.57 -1.02
C PRO A 79 -10.36 11.50 -0.31
N SER A 80 -10.14 10.48 0.51
CA SER A 80 -8.87 10.25 1.21
C SER A 80 -7.81 9.62 0.30
N ILE A 81 -8.22 8.93 -0.77
CA ILE A 81 -7.33 8.29 -1.75
C ILE A 81 -6.99 9.25 -2.88
N ILE A 82 -8.00 9.85 -3.50
CA ILE A 82 -7.84 10.84 -4.58
C ILE A 82 -8.42 12.17 -4.12
N SER A 83 -7.58 13.20 -4.11
CA SER A 83 -8.01 14.55 -3.80
C SER A 83 -9.12 15.02 -4.76
N ASN A 84 -10.17 15.63 -4.19
CA ASN A 84 -11.30 16.17 -4.93
C ASN A 84 -12.10 15.15 -5.75
N ALA A 85 -12.09 13.86 -5.39
CA ALA A 85 -12.97 12.85 -5.97
C ALA A 85 -14.06 12.44 -4.98
N GLN A 86 -15.31 12.33 -5.43
CA GLN A 86 -16.45 11.89 -4.60
C GLN A 86 -16.91 10.46 -4.92
N ASN A 87 -16.58 9.98 -6.12
CA ASN A 87 -16.95 8.66 -6.60
C ASN A 87 -15.79 8.03 -7.37
N GLN A 88 -15.93 6.74 -7.66
CA GLN A 88 -14.89 5.92 -8.27
C GLN A 88 -14.59 6.36 -9.71
N GLU A 89 -15.60 6.76 -10.48
CA GLU A 89 -15.43 7.24 -11.84
C GLU A 89 -14.61 8.54 -11.88
N GLU A 90 -14.94 9.50 -11.02
CA GLU A 90 -14.18 10.74 -10.86
C GLU A 90 -12.76 10.49 -10.38
N ALA A 91 -12.57 9.58 -9.42
CA ALA A 91 -11.27 9.20 -8.91
C ALA A 91 -10.38 8.63 -10.02
N LEU A 92 -10.90 7.68 -10.81
CA LEU A 92 -10.19 7.09 -11.94
C LEU A 92 -9.89 8.12 -13.04
N LYS A 93 -10.84 9.01 -13.34
CA LYS A 93 -10.64 10.08 -14.34
C LYS A 93 -9.54 11.03 -13.90
N LYS A 94 -9.57 11.49 -12.65
CA LYS A 94 -8.54 12.39 -12.08
C LYS A 94 -7.18 11.73 -12.03
N PHE A 95 -7.13 10.47 -11.61
CA PHE A 95 -5.90 9.72 -11.56
C PHE A 95 -5.25 9.55 -12.94
N LYS A 96 -6.05 9.24 -13.97
CA LYS A 96 -5.57 9.14 -15.36
C LYS A 96 -5.08 10.49 -15.91
N GLN A 97 -5.68 11.60 -15.49
CA GLN A 97 -5.25 12.94 -15.87
C GLN A 97 -3.98 13.36 -15.13
N ASN A 98 -3.89 13.03 -13.84
CA ASN A 98 -2.77 13.37 -12.98
C ASN A 98 -2.60 12.34 -11.86
N ALA A 99 -1.54 11.55 -11.94
CA ALA A 99 -1.20 10.56 -10.92
C ALA A 99 -0.80 11.19 -9.57
N ASP A 100 -0.41 12.47 -9.54
CA ASP A 100 -0.15 13.23 -8.30
C ASP A 100 -1.44 13.62 -7.56
N SER A 101 -2.63 13.38 -8.14
CA SER A 101 -3.90 13.52 -7.41
C SER A 101 -4.08 12.47 -6.31
N LEU A 102 -3.24 11.43 -6.30
CA LEU A 102 -3.18 10.40 -5.27
C LEU A 102 -2.58 10.96 -3.98
N ASN A 103 -3.35 10.91 -2.90
CA ASN A 103 -2.90 11.32 -1.58
C ASN A 103 -1.99 10.25 -1.00
N ARG A 104 -0.70 10.54 -0.90
CA ARG A 104 0.31 9.62 -0.35
C ARG A 104 0.73 10.06 1.05
N PRO A 105 1.07 9.14 1.97
CA PRO A 105 1.23 7.70 1.78
C PRO A 105 -0.09 6.91 1.70
N ILE A 106 -0.09 5.81 0.94
CA ILE A 106 -1.16 4.82 0.95
C ILE A 106 -0.55 3.45 1.21
N VAL A 107 -0.96 2.80 2.30
CA VAL A 107 -0.65 1.40 2.60
C VAL A 107 -1.85 0.57 2.19
N VAL A 108 -1.61 -0.45 1.36
CA VAL A 108 -2.64 -1.38 0.88
C VAL A 108 -2.27 -2.77 1.34
N ASP A 109 -3.14 -3.39 2.11
CA ASP A 109 -3.09 -4.78 2.49
C ASP A 109 -4.00 -5.57 1.54
N TRP A 110 -3.39 -6.21 0.54
CA TRP A 110 -4.11 -6.96 -0.48
C TRP A 110 -4.75 -8.24 0.07
N ASN A 111 -4.22 -8.77 1.16
CA ASN A 111 -4.72 -10.00 1.78
C ASN A 111 -5.99 -9.75 2.60
N ASN A 112 -6.00 -8.69 3.41
CA ASN A 112 -7.16 -8.35 4.25
C ASN A 112 -8.15 -7.40 3.58
N GLY A 113 -7.84 -6.90 2.38
CA GLY A 113 -8.68 -5.93 1.67
C GLY A 113 -8.79 -4.59 2.40
N LYS A 114 -7.70 -4.15 3.02
CA LYS A 114 -7.68 -2.92 3.83
C LYS A 114 -6.72 -1.90 3.26
N VAL A 115 -7.09 -0.63 3.39
CA VAL A 115 -6.29 0.49 2.92
C VAL A 115 -6.17 1.51 4.04
N PHE A 116 -4.96 2.03 4.23
CA PHE A 116 -4.64 3.03 5.24
C PHE A 116 -4.00 4.23 4.54
N THR A 117 -4.64 5.39 4.67
CA THR A 117 -4.22 6.67 4.06
C THR A 117 -3.63 7.65 5.07
N SER A 118 -3.67 7.30 6.35
CA SER A 118 -3.21 8.18 7.43
C SER A 118 -1.73 7.98 7.73
N ASP A 119 -1.09 9.07 8.16
CA ASP A 119 0.19 9.07 8.86
C ASP A 119 0.11 8.50 10.29
N ASN A 120 -1.06 7.98 10.70
CA ASN A 120 -1.27 7.39 12.01
C ASN A 120 -0.55 6.03 12.12
N GLU A 121 0.70 6.10 12.56
CA GLU A 121 1.57 4.96 12.84
C GLU A 121 0.90 3.92 13.75
N SER A 122 0.07 4.34 14.71
CA SER A 122 -0.62 3.41 15.62
C SER A 122 -1.64 2.52 14.90
N ALA A 123 -2.34 3.05 13.89
CA ALA A 123 -3.27 2.24 13.10
C ALA A 123 -2.53 1.19 12.26
N ILE A 124 -1.37 1.57 11.69
CA ILE A 124 -0.53 0.70 10.89
C ILE A 124 0.15 -0.36 11.76
N LEU A 125 0.62 -0.01 12.96
CA LEU A 125 1.16 -0.97 13.93
C LEU A 125 0.11 -2.02 14.32
N LYS A 126 -1.11 -1.61 14.65
CA LYS A 126 -2.21 -2.54 14.96
C LYS A 126 -2.54 -3.45 13.78
N MET A 127 -2.47 -2.94 12.54
CA MET A 127 -2.63 -3.76 11.34
C MET A 127 -1.53 -4.83 11.27
N LEU A 128 -0.27 -4.44 11.44
CA LEU A 128 0.88 -5.35 11.41
C LEU A 128 0.80 -6.42 12.49
N GLU A 129 0.38 -6.07 13.70
CA GLU A 129 0.17 -7.01 14.81
C GLU A 129 -0.99 -7.98 14.55
N ALA A 130 -2.01 -7.55 13.79
CA ALA A 130 -3.16 -8.36 13.44
C ALA A 130 -2.92 -9.29 12.24
N LEU A 131 -1.77 -9.18 11.56
CA LEU A 131 -1.41 -10.10 10.48
C LEU A 131 -1.23 -11.52 11.03
N PRO A 132 -1.74 -12.54 10.33
CA PRO A 132 -1.57 -13.92 10.75
C PRO A 132 -0.08 -14.27 10.74
N LYS A 133 0.46 -14.60 11.92
CA LYS A 133 1.83 -15.07 12.06
C LYS A 133 1.97 -16.39 11.33
N LYS A 134 2.90 -16.47 10.38
CA LYS A 134 3.14 -17.70 9.62
C LYS A 134 3.96 -18.65 10.51
N ASN A 135 3.28 -19.53 11.24
CA ASN A 135 3.88 -20.58 12.08
C ASN A 135 4.74 -21.55 11.25
#